data_AF-A0A521WSC8-F1
#
_entry.id   AF-A0A521WSC8-F1
#
_cell.length_a   1.000
_cell.length_b   1.000
_cell.length_c   1.000
_cell.angle_alpha   90.00
_cell.angle_beta   90.00
_cell.angle_gamma   90.00
#
_symmetry.space_group_name_H-M   'P 1'
#
loop_
_entity.id
_entity.type
_entity.pdbx_description
1 polymer ?
#
loop_
_entity_poly.entity_id
_entity_poly.type
_entity_poly.pdbx_seq_one_letter_code
_entity_poly.pdbx_strand_id
1 'polypeptide(L)'
;MANSAKKISAIALRRQGESVKDISVKLQVPKSTVSFWVRDIALTEAQRKRLFRKMVLAGHTGRLKGALVNKEKRLRRIEYWNGDAHKNMHLLTPKELFFLGLGLYWGEGVKADKSPMGITNSDYRIILIAMRWFEEFLGISRGNFRPQIFISDTHRDRERLLLAYWSKTLNLPKSQFTKVIFLPRNKKIYENRNMYYGVLALRVLKGTDSKYRILGLIQRAFEVVVKPV
;
A
#
# COMPACT_ATOMS: atom_id res chain seq x y z
N MET A 1 7.76 14.01 -59.57
CA MET A 1 7.59 12.60 -59.97
C MET A 1 7.54 11.61 -58.79
N ALA A 2 8.37 11.76 -57.75
CA ALA A 2 8.42 10.82 -56.60
C ALA A 2 7.10 10.61 -55.83
N ASN A 3 6.23 11.64 -55.73
CA ASN A 3 4.93 11.51 -55.05
C ASN A 3 3.91 10.64 -55.80
N SER A 4 3.98 10.57 -57.14
CA SER A 4 3.05 9.76 -57.94
C SER A 4 3.32 8.27 -57.75
N ALA A 5 4.60 7.87 -57.81
CA ALA A 5 5.01 6.49 -57.56
C ALA A 5 4.64 6.02 -56.15
N LYS A 6 4.91 6.84 -55.12
CA LYS A 6 4.52 6.53 -53.73
C LYS A 6 3.00 6.42 -53.56
N LYS A 7 2.21 7.25 -54.25
CA LYS A 7 0.74 7.17 -54.24
C LYS A 7 0.23 5.84 -54.83
N ILE A 8 0.77 5.43 -55.98
CA ILE A 8 0.41 4.15 -56.61
C ILE A 8 0.72 2.97 -55.68
N SER A 9 1.92 2.96 -55.08
CA SER A 9 2.30 1.94 -54.11
C SER A 9 1.42 1.94 -52.87
N ALA A 10 1.02 3.11 -52.36
CA ALA A 10 0.10 3.23 -51.22
C ALA A 10 -1.27 2.63 -51.52
N ILE A 11 -1.81 2.87 -52.73
CA ILE A 11 -3.08 2.30 -53.20
C ILE A 11 -2.99 0.77 -53.29
N ALA A 12 -1.92 0.24 -53.88
CA ALA A 12 -1.70 -1.20 -54.00
C ALA A 12 -1.62 -1.89 -52.61
N LEU A 13 -0.83 -1.34 -51.69
CA LEU A 13 -0.72 -1.84 -50.32
C LEU A 13 -2.07 -1.77 -49.58
N ARG A 14 -2.84 -0.69 -49.76
CA ARG A 14 -4.16 -0.57 -49.13
C ARG A 14 -5.14 -1.61 -49.65
N ARG A 15 -5.15 -1.90 -50.95
CA ARG A 15 -6.00 -2.96 -51.55
C ARG A 15 -5.66 -4.35 -51.01
N GLN A 16 -4.40 -4.60 -50.66
CA GLN A 16 -3.96 -5.82 -49.95
C GLN A 16 -4.40 -5.85 -48.47
N GLY A 17 -4.97 -4.75 -47.96
CA GLY A 17 -5.51 -4.62 -46.62
C GLY A 17 -4.49 -4.17 -45.57
N GLU A 18 -3.44 -3.46 -46.00
CA GLU A 18 -2.49 -2.80 -45.08
C GLU A 18 -3.10 -1.57 -44.41
N SER A 19 -2.67 -1.25 -43.19
CA SER A 19 -3.14 -0.06 -42.48
C SER A 19 -2.47 1.22 -43.00
N VAL A 20 -3.14 2.36 -42.85
CA VAL A 20 -2.56 3.69 -43.16
C VAL A 20 -1.25 3.90 -42.38
N LYS A 21 -1.17 3.42 -41.14
CA LYS A 21 0.05 3.48 -40.32
C LYS A 21 1.18 2.65 -40.93
N ASP A 22 0.91 1.42 -41.33
CA ASP A 22 1.94 0.53 -41.89
C ASP A 22 2.43 1.06 -43.25
N ILE A 23 1.53 1.56 -44.10
CA ILE A 23 1.87 2.17 -45.40
C ILE A 23 2.73 3.42 -45.20
N SER A 24 2.36 4.27 -44.23
CA SER A 24 3.11 5.48 -43.87
C SER A 24 4.56 5.16 -43.47
N VAL A 25 4.76 4.11 -42.65
CA VAL A 25 6.11 3.65 -42.26
C VAL A 25 6.86 3.08 -43.47
N LYS A 26 6.24 2.17 -44.24
CA LYS A 26 6.86 1.51 -45.40
C LYS A 26 7.33 2.50 -46.47
N LEU A 27 6.54 3.53 -46.77
CA LEU A 27 6.82 4.50 -47.83
C LEU A 27 7.52 5.78 -47.33
N GLN A 28 7.69 5.92 -46.01
CA GLN A 28 8.18 7.13 -45.34
C GLN A 28 7.40 8.37 -45.79
N VAL A 29 6.07 8.30 -45.70
CA VAL A 29 5.14 9.39 -46.08
C VAL A 29 4.26 9.72 -44.87
N PRO A 30 3.92 11.00 -44.62
CA PRO A 30 3.02 11.37 -43.53
C PRO A 30 1.68 10.61 -43.59
N LYS A 31 1.15 10.23 -42.42
CA LYS A 31 -0.13 9.49 -42.32
C LYS A 31 -1.29 10.24 -42.94
N SER A 32 -1.32 11.57 -42.81
CA SER A 32 -2.34 12.44 -43.42
C SER A 32 -2.35 12.29 -44.95
N THR A 33 -1.18 12.32 -45.57
CA THR A 33 -1.01 12.14 -47.02
C THR A 33 -1.44 10.75 -47.47
N VAL A 34 -1.03 9.69 -46.77
CA VAL A 34 -1.46 8.32 -47.07
C VAL A 34 -2.98 8.18 -46.93
N SER A 35 -3.55 8.72 -45.85
CA SER A 35 -5.00 8.69 -45.60
C SER A 35 -5.77 9.36 -46.73
N PHE A 36 -5.29 10.50 -47.23
CA PHE A 36 -5.88 11.18 -48.38
C PHE A 36 -5.81 10.34 -49.65
N TRP A 37 -4.68 9.72 -49.95
CA TRP A 37 -4.49 8.92 -51.16
C TRP A 37 -5.33 7.64 -51.23
N VAL A 38 -5.67 7.07 -50.08
CA VAL A 38 -6.33 5.75 -50.00
C VAL A 38 -7.75 5.81 -49.45
N ARG A 39 -8.32 7.01 -49.28
CA ARG A 39 -9.60 7.23 -48.61
C ARG A 39 -10.78 6.49 -49.26
N ASP A 40 -10.76 6.36 -50.58
CA ASP A 40 -11.85 5.76 -51.36
C ASP A 40 -11.74 4.24 -51.48
N ILE A 41 -10.71 3.62 -50.88
CA ILE A 41 -10.49 2.17 -50.94
C ILE A 41 -11.23 1.51 -49.77
N ALA A 42 -12.37 0.89 -50.09
CA ALA A 42 -13.09 0.03 -49.16
C ALA A 42 -12.30 -1.26 -48.89
N LEU A 43 -12.10 -1.59 -47.61
CA LEU A 43 -11.53 -2.88 -47.20
C LEU A 43 -12.60 -3.98 -47.17
N THR A 44 -12.18 -5.23 -47.30
CA THR A 44 -13.07 -6.37 -47.05
C THR A 44 -13.27 -6.60 -45.55
N GLU A 45 -14.31 -7.35 -45.18
CA GLU A 45 -14.56 -7.68 -43.77
C GLU A 45 -13.40 -8.47 -43.15
N ALA A 46 -12.83 -9.43 -43.88
CA ALA A 46 -11.66 -10.19 -43.44
C ALA A 46 -10.44 -9.30 -43.17
N GLN A 47 -10.18 -8.32 -44.04
CA GLN A 47 -9.10 -7.34 -43.86
C GLN A 47 -9.35 -6.44 -42.65
N ARG A 48 -10.59 -5.97 -42.44
CA ARG A 48 -10.97 -5.21 -41.23
C ARG A 48 -10.75 -6.01 -39.95
N LYS A 49 -11.21 -7.26 -39.90
CA LYS A 49 -11.00 -8.17 -38.75
C LYS A 49 -9.52 -8.41 -38.46
N ARG A 50 -8.69 -8.60 -39.50
CA ARG A 50 -7.23 -8.76 -39.37
C ARG A 50 -6.58 -7.51 -38.77
N LEU A 51 -6.90 -6.33 -39.28
CA LEU A 51 -6.37 -5.06 -38.75
C LEU A 51 -6.81 -4.81 -37.31
N PHE A 52 -8.07 -5.12 -36.97
CA PHE A 52 -8.58 -5.04 -35.61
C PHE A 52 -7.81 -5.97 -34.66
N ARG A 53 -7.61 -7.25 -35.02
CA ARG A 53 -6.80 -8.19 -34.21
C ARG A 53 -5.37 -7.69 -34.00
N LYS A 54 -4.72 -7.20 -35.06
CA LYS A 54 -3.37 -6.60 -34.99
C LYS A 54 -3.33 -5.41 -34.03
N MET A 55 -4.34 -4.53 -34.09
CA MET A 55 -4.47 -3.38 -33.19
C MET A 55 -4.66 -3.83 -31.72
N VAL A 56 -5.53 -4.79 -31.46
CA VAL A 56 -5.77 -5.32 -30.10
C VAL A 56 -4.50 -5.94 -29.53
N LEU A 57 -3.80 -6.76 -30.30
CA LEU A 57 -2.54 -7.39 -29.89
C LEU A 57 -1.47 -6.33 -29.58
N ALA A 58 -1.28 -5.35 -30.48
CA ALA A 58 -0.33 -4.25 -30.27
C ALA A 58 -0.71 -3.36 -29.07
N GLY A 59 -2.01 -3.17 -28.81
CA GLY A 59 -2.51 -2.47 -27.63
C GLY A 59 -2.23 -3.25 -26.34
N HIS A 60 -2.31 -4.59 -26.38
CA HIS A 60 -1.98 -5.44 -25.24
C HIS A 60 -0.48 -5.36 -24.91
N THR A 61 0.39 -5.48 -25.92
CA THR A 61 1.85 -5.36 -25.73
C THR A 61 2.25 -3.96 -25.27
N GLY A 62 1.64 -2.91 -25.83
CA GLY A 62 1.85 -1.52 -25.39
C GLY A 62 1.47 -1.30 -23.93
N ARG A 63 0.32 -1.84 -23.49
CA ARG A 63 -0.11 -1.78 -22.08
C ARG A 63 0.85 -2.51 -21.15
N LEU A 64 1.29 -3.71 -21.52
CA LEU A 64 2.27 -4.47 -20.74
C LEU A 64 3.59 -3.72 -20.60
N LYS A 65 4.13 -3.17 -21.70
CA LYS A 65 5.36 -2.36 -21.68
C LYS A 65 5.20 -1.11 -20.82
N GLY A 66 4.07 -0.41 -20.95
CA GLY A 66 3.74 0.75 -20.10
C GLY A 66 3.66 0.38 -18.62
N ALA A 67 3.03 -0.74 -18.28
CA ALA A 67 2.94 -1.25 -16.91
C ALA A 67 4.32 -1.59 -16.32
N LEU A 68 5.21 -2.21 -17.11
CA LEU A 68 6.59 -2.50 -16.70
C LEU A 68 7.39 -1.22 -16.45
N VAL A 69 7.33 -0.23 -17.36
CA VAL A 69 8.00 1.07 -17.18
C VAL A 69 7.46 1.79 -15.93
N ASN A 70 6.15 1.77 -15.71
CA ASN A 70 5.55 2.37 -14.51
C ASN A 70 5.96 1.64 -13.23
N LYS A 71 6.07 0.30 -13.28
CA LYS A 71 6.59 -0.51 -12.17
C LYS A 71 8.04 -0.14 -11.86
N GLU A 72 8.92 -0.06 -12.85
CA GLU A 72 10.31 0.35 -12.65
C GLU A 72 10.43 1.77 -12.09
N LYS A 73 9.69 2.73 -12.65
CA LYS A 73 9.66 4.10 -12.13
C LYS A 73 9.23 4.13 -10.67
N ARG A 74 8.23 3.33 -10.29
CA ARG A 74 7.80 3.20 -8.90
C ARG A 74 8.90 2.62 -8.01
N LEU A 75 9.56 1.54 -8.45
CA LEU A 75 10.63 0.90 -7.67
C LEU A 75 11.82 1.85 -7.46
N ARG A 76 12.26 2.56 -8.50
CA ARG A 76 13.34 3.56 -8.37
C ARG A 76 12.98 4.69 -7.39
N ARG A 77 11.73 5.15 -7.41
CA ARG A 77 11.27 6.15 -6.41
C ARG A 77 11.30 5.61 -4.99
N ILE A 78 10.87 4.36 -4.78
CA ILE A 78 10.91 3.73 -3.46
C ILE A 78 12.36 3.61 -2.98
N GLU A 79 13.26 3.13 -3.83
CA GLU A 79 14.68 3.01 -3.52
C GLU A 79 15.32 4.36 -3.18
N TYR A 80 15.05 5.39 -3.99
CA TYR A 80 15.51 6.75 -3.73
C TYR A 80 15.07 7.25 -2.35
N TRP A 81 13.77 7.17 -2.03
CA TRP A 81 13.25 7.66 -0.75
C TRP A 81 13.68 6.81 0.45
N ASN A 82 13.92 5.52 0.27
CA ASN A 82 14.54 4.70 1.31
C ASN A 82 15.98 5.15 1.60
N GLY A 83 16.76 5.41 0.55
CA GLY A 83 18.12 5.94 0.69
C GLY A 83 18.16 7.31 1.35
N ASP A 84 17.21 8.18 1.03
CA ASP A 84 17.05 9.48 1.69
C ASP A 84 16.69 9.33 3.18
N ALA A 85 15.74 8.46 3.51
CA ALA A 85 15.35 8.19 4.89
C ALA A 85 16.53 7.70 5.74
N HIS A 86 17.43 6.87 5.20
CA HIS A 86 18.63 6.42 5.92
C HIS A 86 19.62 7.55 6.26
N LYS A 87 19.65 8.62 5.46
CA LYS A 87 20.51 9.78 5.70
C LYS A 87 19.90 10.75 6.70
N ASN A 88 18.59 10.93 6.64
CA ASN A 88 17.87 11.95 7.40
C ASN A 88 17.26 11.44 8.71
N MET A 89 17.06 10.13 8.87
CA MET A 89 16.52 9.53 10.08
C MET A 89 17.65 9.12 11.03
N HIS A 90 17.77 9.83 12.14
CA HIS A 90 18.73 9.53 13.21
C HIS A 90 18.08 8.76 14.36
N LEU A 91 18.90 8.33 15.34
CA LEU A 91 18.38 7.81 16.60
C LEU A 91 17.59 8.92 17.31
N LEU A 92 16.35 8.62 17.68
CA LEU A 92 15.49 9.57 18.37
C LEU A 92 16.04 9.88 19.77
N THR A 93 16.11 11.17 20.09
CA THR A 93 16.29 11.65 21.45
C THR A 93 15.10 11.27 22.32
N PRO A 94 15.23 11.24 23.66
CA PRO A 94 14.11 11.01 24.56
C PRO A 94 12.94 11.97 24.33
N LYS A 95 13.23 13.24 24.00
CA LYS A 95 12.20 14.24 23.70
C LYS A 95 11.43 13.91 22.42
N GLU A 96 12.12 13.53 21.35
CA GLU A 96 11.47 13.15 20.08
C GLU A 96 10.65 11.86 20.25
N LEU A 97 11.17 10.87 20.98
CA LEU A 97 10.44 9.65 21.28
C LEU A 97 9.19 9.93 22.13
N PHE A 98 9.28 10.86 23.09
CA PHE A 98 8.13 11.29 23.88
C PHE A 98 7.00 11.81 22.99
N PHE A 99 7.30 12.74 22.08
CA PHE A 99 6.29 13.32 21.18
C PHE A 99 5.79 12.33 20.12
N LEU A 100 6.67 11.45 19.62
CA LEU A 100 6.28 10.36 18.73
C LEU A 100 5.23 9.47 19.40
N GLY A 101 5.47 9.04 20.64
CA GLY A 101 4.52 8.21 21.38
C GLY A 101 3.25 8.95 21.79
N LEU A 102 3.33 10.26 22.09
CA LEU A 102 2.15 11.09 22.35
C LEU A 102 1.25 11.16 21.11
N GLY A 103 1.83 11.43 19.93
CA GLY A 103 1.11 11.42 18.66
C GLY A 103 0.57 10.04 18.29
N LEU A 104 1.36 8.98 18.53
CA LEU A 104 0.94 7.59 18.34
C LEU A 104 -0.30 7.26 19.19
N TYR A 105 -0.30 7.64 20.46
CA TYR A 105 -1.46 7.43 21.33
C TYR A 105 -2.65 8.28 20.91
N TRP A 106 -2.41 9.51 20.46
CA TRP A 106 -3.49 10.35 19.94
C TRP A 106 -4.17 9.72 18.71
N GLY A 107 -3.41 9.13 17.78
CA GLY A 107 -3.98 8.38 16.65
C GLY A 107 -4.60 7.04 17.08
N GLU A 108 -3.80 6.15 17.63
CA GLU A 108 -4.06 4.70 17.75
C GLU A 108 -4.44 4.26 19.18
N GLY A 109 -4.34 5.16 20.16
CA GLY A 109 -4.59 4.87 21.57
C GLY A 109 -6.07 4.84 21.93
N VAL A 110 -6.41 4.06 22.96
CA VAL A 110 -7.76 3.98 23.51
C VAL A 110 -8.08 5.26 24.31
N LYS A 111 -9.09 5.98 23.84
CA LYS A 111 -9.50 7.29 24.40
C LYS A 111 -10.80 7.24 25.21
N ALA A 112 -11.59 6.19 25.08
CA ALA A 112 -12.88 6.07 25.74
C ALA A 112 -12.76 5.92 27.28
N ASP A 113 -13.64 6.61 28.00
CA ASP A 113 -13.81 6.45 29.44
C ASP A 113 -14.32 5.05 29.74
N LYS A 114 -13.78 4.40 30.79
CA LYS A 114 -14.00 2.98 31.15
C LYS A 114 -13.33 1.90 30.28
N SER A 115 -12.69 2.27 29.17
CA SER A 115 -11.88 1.30 28.42
C SER A 115 -10.45 1.19 29.00
N PRO A 116 -9.85 -0.02 29.00
CA PRO A 116 -8.47 -0.20 29.45
C PRO A 116 -7.52 0.60 28.56
N MET A 117 -6.50 1.19 29.17
CA MET A 117 -5.43 1.86 28.44
C MET A 117 -4.75 0.87 27.49
N GLY A 118 -4.42 1.35 26.29
CA GLY A 118 -3.64 0.58 25.33
C GLY A 118 -3.64 1.21 23.96
N ILE A 119 -2.90 0.56 23.05
CA ILE A 119 -2.85 0.86 21.62
C ILE A 119 -3.26 -0.40 20.86
N THR A 120 -4.03 -0.25 19.79
CA THR A 120 -4.51 -1.39 18.99
C THR A 120 -4.10 -1.23 17.54
N ASN A 121 -3.24 -2.12 17.03
CA ASN A 121 -2.80 -2.05 15.64
C ASN A 121 -2.36 -3.44 15.12
N SER A 122 -2.36 -3.62 13.80
CA SER A 122 -1.87 -4.85 13.15
C SER A 122 -0.39 -4.80 12.78
N ASP A 123 0.19 -3.60 12.69
CA ASP A 123 1.60 -3.40 12.43
C ASP A 123 2.40 -3.57 13.73
N TYR A 124 3.26 -4.59 13.76
CA TYR A 124 4.09 -4.88 14.92
C TYR A 124 5.04 -3.72 15.28
N ARG A 125 5.45 -2.89 14.32
CA ARG A 125 6.36 -1.76 14.54
C ARG A 125 5.69 -0.70 15.42
N ILE A 126 4.42 -0.42 15.17
CA ILE A 126 3.60 0.48 15.99
C ILE A 126 3.50 -0.05 17.43
N ILE A 127 3.23 -1.34 17.58
CA ILE A 127 3.11 -1.98 18.90
C ILE A 127 4.44 -1.93 19.67
N LEU A 128 5.57 -2.19 19.02
CA LEU A 128 6.89 -2.14 19.65
C LEU A 128 7.26 -0.72 20.11
N ILE A 129 7.00 0.29 19.28
CA ILE A 129 7.20 1.70 19.65
C ILE A 129 6.31 2.07 20.83
N ALA A 130 5.03 1.67 20.81
CA ALA A 130 4.10 1.90 21.92
C ALA A 130 4.58 1.25 23.22
N MET A 131 5.02 -0.01 23.17
CA MET A 131 5.52 -0.74 24.33
C MET A 131 6.73 -0.03 24.94
N ARG A 132 7.71 0.35 24.11
CA ARG A 132 8.89 1.10 24.55
C ARG A 132 8.51 2.45 25.17
N TRP A 133 7.58 3.18 24.56
CA TRP A 133 7.13 4.47 25.07
C TRP A 133 6.39 4.36 26.42
N PHE A 134 5.55 3.32 26.57
CA PHE A 134 4.89 2.99 27.84
C PHE A 134 5.91 2.65 28.94
N GLU A 135 6.95 1.88 28.62
CA GLU A 135 8.04 1.57 29.56
C GLU A 135 8.80 2.85 29.97
N GLU A 136 9.26 3.65 29.00
CA GLU A 136 10.17 4.77 29.25
C GLU A 136 9.49 6.00 29.88
N PHE A 137 8.29 6.39 29.44
CA PHE A 137 7.68 7.68 29.86
C PHE A 137 6.56 7.53 30.89
N LEU A 138 5.98 6.34 30.98
CA LEU A 138 4.90 6.03 31.91
C LEU A 138 5.32 5.04 33.00
N GLY A 139 6.54 4.51 32.94
CA GLY A 139 7.06 3.57 33.95
C GLY A 139 6.30 2.24 33.98
N ILE A 140 5.66 1.85 32.88
CA ILE A 140 4.86 0.63 32.83
C ILE A 140 5.81 -0.58 32.74
N SER A 141 5.78 -1.45 33.75
CA SER A 141 6.56 -2.68 33.75
C SER A 141 6.02 -3.71 32.75
N ARG A 142 6.91 -4.55 32.21
CA ARG A 142 6.53 -5.62 31.26
C ARG A 142 5.44 -6.55 31.77
N GLY A 143 5.44 -6.83 33.07
CA GLY A 143 4.45 -7.67 33.74
C GLY A 143 3.02 -7.10 33.71
N ASN A 144 2.86 -5.80 33.42
CA ASN A 144 1.54 -5.15 33.36
C ASN A 144 0.91 -5.18 31.96
N PHE A 145 1.64 -5.60 30.92
CA PHE A 145 1.04 -5.76 29.60
C PHE A 145 0.09 -6.98 29.56
N ARG A 146 -1.09 -6.79 28.95
CA ARG A 146 -2.08 -7.84 28.69
C ARG A 146 -2.50 -7.79 27.22
N PRO A 147 -1.63 -8.24 26.29
CA PRO A 147 -1.95 -8.20 24.88
C PRO A 147 -3.20 -9.03 24.56
N GLN A 148 -4.02 -8.56 23.63
CA GLN A 148 -5.16 -9.30 23.09
C GLN A 148 -5.09 -9.32 21.57
N ILE A 149 -5.21 -10.51 20.98
CA ILE A 149 -5.24 -10.68 19.53
C ILE A 149 -6.71 -10.73 19.07
N PHE A 150 -7.02 -9.96 18.03
CA PHE A 150 -8.29 -10.00 17.31
C PHE A 150 -8.01 -10.48 15.88
N ILE A 151 -8.73 -11.50 15.44
CA ILE A 151 -8.57 -12.04 14.09
C ILE A 151 -9.87 -12.67 13.60
N SER A 152 -10.07 -12.80 12.29
CA SER A 152 -11.25 -13.50 11.77
C SER A 152 -11.25 -14.98 12.15
N ASP A 153 -12.44 -15.53 12.39
CA ASP A 153 -12.68 -16.94 12.70
C ASP A 153 -12.12 -17.92 11.65
N THR A 154 -11.88 -17.46 10.42
CA THR A 154 -11.18 -18.22 9.37
C THR A 154 -9.72 -18.57 9.70
N HIS A 155 -9.17 -18.02 10.79
CA HIS A 155 -7.81 -18.27 11.26
C HIS A 155 -7.76 -19.11 12.56
N ARG A 156 -8.87 -19.72 12.97
CA ARG A 156 -8.96 -20.47 14.23
C ARG A 156 -7.93 -21.61 14.35
N ASP A 157 -7.68 -22.30 13.24
CA ASP A 157 -6.63 -23.31 13.09
C ASP A 157 -5.20 -22.78 13.34
N ARG A 158 -4.99 -21.47 13.29
CA ARG A 158 -3.67 -20.83 13.43
C ARG A 158 -3.43 -20.19 14.80
N GLU A 159 -4.34 -20.35 15.77
CA GLU A 159 -4.27 -19.68 17.07
C GLU A 159 -2.90 -19.82 17.76
N ARG A 160 -2.35 -21.04 17.83
CA ARG A 160 -1.04 -21.32 18.44
C ARG A 160 0.10 -20.57 17.74
N LEU A 161 0.04 -20.44 16.42
CA LEU A 161 1.03 -19.74 15.61
C LEU A 161 0.92 -18.22 15.81
N LEU A 162 -0.30 -17.67 15.88
CA LEU A 162 -0.54 -16.26 16.17
C LEU A 162 0.02 -15.85 17.54
N LEU A 163 -0.26 -16.66 18.57
CA LEU A 163 0.27 -16.46 19.91
C LEU A 163 1.80 -16.56 19.93
N ALA A 164 2.39 -17.53 19.23
CA ALA A 164 3.84 -17.67 19.14
C ALA A 164 4.50 -16.48 18.44
N TYR A 165 3.91 -15.99 17.35
CA TYR A 165 4.39 -14.81 16.64
C TYR A 165 4.42 -13.58 17.56
N TRP A 166 3.28 -13.23 18.16
CA TRP A 166 3.22 -12.02 19.00
C TRP A 166 4.04 -12.14 20.28
N SER A 167 4.06 -13.32 20.91
CA SER A 167 4.90 -13.57 22.09
C SER A 167 6.39 -13.35 21.77
N LYS A 168 6.86 -13.88 20.64
CA LYS A 168 8.24 -13.67 20.16
C LYS A 168 8.48 -12.20 19.83
N THR A 169 7.58 -11.57 19.09
CA THR A 169 7.72 -10.17 18.65
C THR A 169 7.81 -9.20 19.84
N LEU A 170 6.96 -9.36 20.85
CA LEU A 170 6.95 -8.46 22.02
C LEU A 170 7.95 -8.85 23.11
N ASN A 171 8.57 -10.03 22.99
CA ASN A 171 9.35 -10.66 24.05
C ASN A 171 8.54 -10.71 25.37
N LEU A 172 7.32 -11.25 25.30
CA LEU A 172 6.41 -11.46 26.43
C LEU A 172 5.99 -12.93 26.50
N PRO A 173 5.88 -13.51 27.71
CA PRO A 173 5.42 -14.88 27.86
C PRO A 173 3.96 -15.03 27.39
N LYS A 174 3.64 -16.17 26.77
CA LYS A 174 2.29 -16.47 26.27
C LYS A 174 1.23 -16.40 27.37
N SER A 175 1.60 -16.64 28.63
CA SER A 175 0.71 -16.54 29.80
C SER A 175 0.21 -15.12 30.07
N GLN A 176 0.86 -14.08 29.55
CA GLN A 176 0.37 -12.70 29.65
C GLN A 176 -0.67 -12.34 28.58
N PHE A 177 -0.81 -13.14 27.53
CA PHE A 177 -1.79 -12.90 26.48
C PHE A 177 -3.17 -13.29 26.99
N THR A 178 -4.13 -12.40 26.76
CA THR A 178 -5.54 -12.71 26.98
C THR A 178 -6.08 -13.59 25.86
N LYS A 179 -7.27 -14.16 26.06
CA LYS A 179 -7.94 -15.01 25.05
C LYS A 179 -7.99 -14.31 23.69
N VAL A 180 -7.62 -15.05 22.63
CA VAL A 180 -7.76 -14.60 21.25
C VAL A 180 -9.24 -14.43 20.92
N ILE A 181 -9.59 -13.27 20.37
CA ILE A 181 -10.95 -12.97 19.95
C ILE A 181 -11.09 -13.26 18.46
N PHE A 182 -11.94 -14.24 18.16
CA PHE A 182 -12.32 -14.58 16.79
C PHE A 182 -13.54 -13.76 16.37
N LEU A 183 -13.32 -12.85 15.42
CA LEU A 183 -14.36 -12.04 14.82
C LEU A 183 -15.13 -12.86 13.78
N PRO A 184 -16.44 -12.58 13.58
CA PRO A 184 -17.26 -13.31 12.62
C PRO A 184 -16.62 -13.45 11.24
N ARG A 185 -16.96 -14.55 10.55
CA ARG A 185 -16.42 -14.90 9.24
C ARG A 185 -16.70 -13.79 8.24
N ASN A 186 -15.63 -13.19 7.71
CA ASN A 186 -15.73 -12.37 6.50
C ASN A 186 -15.85 -13.32 5.30
N LYS A 187 -16.78 -13.04 4.37
CA LYS A 187 -16.97 -13.85 3.15
C LYS A 187 -15.76 -13.81 2.19
N LYS A 188 -14.81 -12.90 2.41
CA LYS A 188 -13.61 -12.75 1.58
C LYS A 188 -12.48 -13.65 2.08
N ILE A 189 -11.99 -14.50 1.18
CA ILE A 189 -10.76 -15.27 1.35
C ILE A 189 -9.62 -14.44 0.75
N TYR A 190 -8.57 -14.20 1.51
CA TYR A 190 -7.41 -13.44 1.06
C TYR A 190 -6.25 -14.39 0.71
N GLU A 191 -5.60 -14.18 -0.43
CA GLU A 191 -4.42 -14.97 -0.86
C GLU A 191 -3.28 -14.93 0.17
N ASN A 192 -3.12 -13.81 0.88
CA ASN A 192 -2.09 -13.60 1.89
C ASN A 192 -2.52 -14.05 3.31
N ARG A 193 -3.50 -14.96 3.43
CA ARG A 193 -4.01 -15.47 4.71
C ARG A 193 -2.88 -15.76 5.69
N ASN A 194 -1.86 -16.51 5.26
CA ASN A 194 -0.76 -16.97 6.13
C ASN A 194 0.25 -15.88 6.53
N MET A 195 0.23 -14.72 5.88
CA MET A 195 1.10 -13.58 6.22
C MET A 195 0.44 -12.60 7.20
N TYR A 196 -0.87 -12.77 7.46
CA TYR A 196 -1.60 -11.94 8.40
C TYR A 196 -1.63 -12.58 9.79
N TYR A 197 -1.28 -11.80 10.81
CA TYR A 197 -1.17 -12.22 12.21
C TYR A 197 -2.22 -11.58 13.14
N GLY A 198 -3.26 -10.97 12.56
CA GLY A 198 -4.33 -10.32 13.31
C GLY A 198 -3.99 -8.89 13.74
N VAL A 199 -4.93 -8.28 14.44
CA VAL A 199 -4.77 -6.99 15.12
C VAL A 199 -4.43 -7.28 16.58
N LEU A 200 -3.44 -6.58 17.13
CA LEU A 200 -3.10 -6.70 18.53
C LEU A 200 -3.52 -5.44 19.29
N ALA A 201 -4.31 -5.60 20.35
CA ALA A 201 -4.48 -4.60 21.38
C ALA A 201 -3.44 -4.81 22.50
N LEU A 202 -2.46 -3.92 22.58
CA LEU A 202 -1.49 -3.88 23.68
C LEU A 202 -2.12 -3.16 24.88
N ARG A 203 -2.87 -3.91 25.70
CA ARG A 203 -3.51 -3.36 26.90
C ARG A 203 -2.55 -3.30 28.08
N VAL A 204 -2.82 -2.37 28.99
CA VAL A 204 -2.05 -2.13 30.21
C VAL A 204 -2.95 -2.33 31.42
N LEU A 205 -2.52 -3.18 32.36
CA LEU A 205 -3.15 -3.29 33.67
C LEU A 205 -2.90 -2.04 34.50
N LYS A 206 -3.90 -1.62 35.28
CA LYS A 206 -3.83 -0.45 36.16
C LYS A 206 -3.41 0.84 35.42
N GLY A 207 -3.64 0.93 34.11
CA GLY A 207 -3.23 2.06 33.27
C GLY A 207 -4.19 3.25 33.25
N THR A 208 -5.18 3.32 34.16
CA THR A 208 -6.21 4.38 34.14
C THR A 208 -5.60 5.78 34.31
N ASP A 209 -4.77 5.97 35.33
CA ASP A 209 -4.14 7.27 35.60
C ASP A 209 -3.16 7.65 34.49
N SER A 210 -2.41 6.66 33.99
CA SER A 210 -1.55 6.83 32.82
C SER A 210 -2.34 7.30 31.60
N LYS A 211 -3.51 6.71 31.31
CA LYS A 211 -4.39 7.17 30.23
C LYS A 211 -4.81 8.63 30.44
N TYR A 212 -5.28 8.99 31.63
CA TYR A 212 -5.71 10.37 31.90
C TYR A 212 -4.56 11.37 31.79
N ARG A 213 -3.37 11.01 32.28
CA ARG A 213 -2.14 11.79 32.09
C ARG A 213 -1.87 12.04 30.60
N ILE A 214 -1.96 11.01 29.76
CA ILE A 214 -1.74 11.13 28.31
C ILE A 214 -2.79 12.02 27.66
N LEU A 215 -4.07 11.85 28.00
CA LEU A 215 -5.15 12.69 27.46
C LEU A 215 -4.97 14.16 27.85
N GLY A 216 -4.55 14.44 29.09
CA GLY A 216 -4.20 15.79 29.52
C GLY A 216 -3.00 16.37 28.76
N LEU A 217 -1.97 15.56 28.49
CA LEU A 217 -0.83 15.97 27.67
C LEU A 217 -1.23 16.27 26.21
N ILE A 218 -2.12 15.47 25.61
CA ILE A 218 -2.65 15.72 24.27
C ILE A 218 -3.43 17.04 24.24
N GLN A 219 -4.30 17.26 25.22
CA GLN A 219 -5.06 18.51 25.34
C GLN A 219 -4.12 19.72 25.48
N ARG A 220 -3.10 19.62 26.35
CA ARG A 220 -2.12 20.69 26.52
C ARG A 220 -1.28 20.92 25.25
N ALA A 221 -0.93 19.87 24.52
CA ALA A 221 -0.20 19.99 23.26
C ALA A 221 -1.02 20.76 22.22
N PHE A 222 -2.34 20.50 22.13
CA PHE A 222 -3.23 21.28 21.25
C PHE A 222 -3.24 22.77 21.63
N GLU A 223 -3.35 23.08 22.92
CA GLU A 223 -3.31 24.47 23.39
C GLU A 223 -2.00 25.16 23.01
N VAL A 224 -0.85 24.57 23.34
CA VAL A 224 0.46 25.19 23.11
C VAL A 224 0.79 25.36 21.62
N VAL A 225 0.35 24.42 20.77
CA VAL A 225 0.71 24.43 19.34
C VAL A 225 -0.26 25.27 18.50
N VAL A 226 -1.56 25.21 18.79
CA VAL A 226 -2.60 25.84 17.93
C VAL A 226 -3.14 27.14 18.54
N LYS A 227 -3.16 27.27 19.87
CA LYS A 227 -3.65 28.44 20.59
C LYS A 227 -2.57 28.96 21.55
N PRO A 228 -1.47 29.51 21.02
CA PRO A 228 -0.46 30.10 21.89
C PRO A 228 -1.15 31.13 22.80
N VAL A 229 -1.11 30.87 24.10
CA VAL A 229 -1.55 31.80 25.16
C VAL A 229 -0.48 32.86 25.32
#